data_AF-A0A2D7DTZ6-F1
#
_entry.id   AF-A0A2D7DTZ6-F1
#
_cell.length_a   1.000
_cell.length_b   1.000
_cell.length_c   1.000
_cell.angle_alpha   90.00
_cell.angle_beta   90.00
_cell.angle_gamma   90.00
#
_symmetry.space_group_name_H-M   'P 1'
#
loop_
_entity.id
_entity.type
_entity.pdbx_description
1 polymer ?
#
loop_
_entity_poly.entity_id
_entity_poly.type
_entity_poly.pdbx_seq_one_letter_code
_entity_poly.pdbx_strand_id
1 'polypeptide(L)'
;MKKLFTLLALTISFSMNAQMDDNSANNNSAGDFAVAMGNNTTASGSRSTAMGDDTTASGSRSTAMGEDTTASGSRSTAMGDGTTASGSRSTAMGDDTIASGYQSTAMGEQTTASG
;
A
#
# COMPACT_ATOMS: atom_id res chain seq x y z
N MET A 1 52.26 -11.86 19.49
CA MET A 1 50.99 -12.63 19.59
C MET A 1 49.83 -11.84 20.21
N LYS A 2 50.03 -10.98 21.23
CA LYS A 2 48.94 -10.18 21.85
C LYS A 2 48.22 -9.18 20.90
N LYS A 3 48.93 -8.54 19.95
CA LYS A 3 48.32 -7.57 19.01
C LYS A 3 47.33 -8.17 18.01
N LEU A 4 47.51 -9.45 17.64
CA LEU A 4 46.63 -10.13 16.68
C LEU A 4 45.29 -10.54 17.32
N PHE A 5 45.32 -10.88 18.62
CA PHE A 5 44.13 -11.22 19.40
C PHE A 5 43.23 -10.00 19.67
N THR A 6 43.79 -8.81 19.89
CA THR A 6 43.02 -7.58 20.11
C THR A 6 42.30 -7.09 18.86
N LEU A 7 42.88 -7.29 17.66
CA LEU A 7 42.29 -6.86 16.39
C LEU A 7 41.12 -7.76 15.94
N LEU A 8 41.18 -9.06 16.27
CA LEU A 8 40.08 -10.00 16.03
C LEU A 8 38.89 -9.73 16.97
N ALA A 9 39.14 -9.37 18.24
CA ALA A 9 38.09 -9.03 19.19
C ALA A 9 37.38 -7.70 18.85
N LEU A 10 38.11 -6.69 18.33
CA LEU A 10 37.54 -5.39 17.97
C LEU A 10 36.68 -5.44 16.70
N THR A 11 36.97 -6.37 15.79
CA THR A 11 36.20 -6.55 14.54
C THR A 11 34.92 -7.36 14.75
N ILE A 12 34.88 -8.27 15.73
CA ILE A 12 33.69 -9.05 16.06
C ILE A 12 32.63 -8.17 16.76
N SER A 13 33.04 -7.25 17.64
CA SER A 13 32.10 -6.35 18.35
C SER A 13 31.42 -5.32 17.44
N PHE A 14 31.97 -5.01 16.26
CA PHE A 14 31.39 -4.04 15.34
C PHE A 14 30.29 -4.63 14.44
N SER A 15 30.14 -5.97 14.41
CA SER A 15 29.25 -6.66 13.47
C SER A 15 27.86 -6.99 14.02
N MET A 16 27.50 -6.58 15.24
CA MET A 16 26.28 -7.02 15.92
C MET A 16 25.28 -5.92 16.31
N ASN A 17 25.36 -4.70 15.74
CA ASN A 17 24.46 -3.60 16.17
C ASN A 17 23.69 -2.87 15.07
N ALA A 18 23.44 -3.52 13.93
CA ALA A 18 22.41 -3.10 12.97
C ALA A 18 21.22 -4.07 13.05
N GLN A 19 20.56 -4.11 14.22
CA GLN A 19 19.27 -4.77 14.34
C GLN A 19 18.25 -3.90 13.59
N MET A 20 17.74 -4.40 12.47
CA MET A 20 16.64 -3.75 11.76
C MET A 20 15.40 -3.79 12.66
N ASP A 21 14.74 -2.64 12.79
CA ASP A 21 13.43 -2.49 13.43
C ASP A 21 12.43 -3.45 12.76
N ASP A 22 11.96 -4.46 13.49
CA ASP A 22 10.88 -5.35 13.07
C ASP A 22 9.53 -4.65 13.25
N ASN A 23 9.36 -3.53 12.56
CA ASN A 23 8.04 -3.02 12.25
C ASN A 23 7.57 -3.77 11.00
N SER A 24 7.18 -5.03 11.19
CA SER A 24 6.69 -5.92 10.13
C SER A 24 5.41 -5.34 9.55
N ALA A 25 5.55 -4.49 8.54
CA ALA A 25 4.45 -4.04 7.74
C ALA A 25 3.76 -5.26 7.11
N ASN A 26 2.49 -5.49 7.45
CA ASN A 26 1.67 -6.55 6.89
C ASN A 26 1.28 -6.25 5.44
N ASN A 27 2.27 -6.26 4.54
CA ASN A 27 2.09 -5.91 3.13
C ASN A 27 1.95 -7.18 2.28
N ASN A 28 0.84 -7.32 1.56
CA ASN A 28 0.52 -8.48 0.73
C ASN A 28 0.44 -8.09 -0.75
N SER A 29 1.51 -8.38 -1.51
CA SER A 29 1.54 -8.21 -2.98
C SER A 29 1.21 -9.54 -3.68
N ALA A 30 -0.06 -9.92 -3.67
CA ALA A 30 -0.52 -11.21 -4.21
C ALA A 30 -0.74 -11.21 -5.75
N GLY A 31 -0.95 -10.05 -6.36
CA GLY A 31 -1.20 -9.94 -7.79
C GLY A 31 0.08 -9.96 -8.65
N ASP A 32 -0.01 -10.49 -9.88
CA ASP A 32 1.09 -10.43 -10.85
C ASP A 32 1.50 -8.97 -11.10
N PHE A 33 2.79 -8.64 -10.88
CA PHE A 33 3.32 -7.28 -10.97
C PHE A 33 2.63 -6.27 -10.04
N ALA A 34 2.07 -6.72 -8.92
CA ALA A 34 1.48 -5.84 -7.91
C ALA A 34 2.54 -5.20 -7.01
N VAL A 35 2.19 -4.06 -6.41
CA VAL A 35 3.02 -3.34 -5.44
C VAL A 35 2.20 -3.04 -4.20
N ALA A 36 2.63 -3.54 -3.04
CA ALA A 36 2.08 -3.20 -1.72
C ALA A 36 3.18 -2.54 -0.87
N MET A 37 2.94 -1.32 -0.37
CA MET A 37 3.93 -0.54 0.38
C MET A 37 3.25 0.28 1.49
N GLY A 38 3.70 0.13 2.73
CA GLY A 38 3.16 0.88 3.86
C GLY A 38 2.88 -0.04 5.05
N ASN A 39 1.78 0.12 5.77
CA ASN A 39 1.32 -0.78 6.83
C ASN A 39 -0.05 -1.37 6.45
N ASN A 40 -0.23 -2.67 6.72
CA ASN A 40 -1.43 -3.43 6.38
C ASN A 40 -1.97 -3.25 4.94
N THR A 41 -1.07 -3.16 3.95
CA THR A 41 -1.47 -2.93 2.56
C THR A 41 -1.67 -4.23 1.77
N THR A 42 -2.71 -4.33 0.95
CA THR A 42 -3.00 -5.50 0.12
C THR A 42 -3.16 -5.11 -1.35
N ALA A 43 -2.23 -5.53 -2.21
CA ALA A 43 -2.31 -5.40 -3.65
C ALA A 43 -2.52 -6.79 -4.28
N SER A 44 -3.78 -7.18 -4.47
CA SER A 44 -4.19 -8.52 -4.95
C SER A 44 -4.60 -8.55 -6.43
N GLY A 45 -4.81 -7.38 -7.04
CA GLY A 45 -5.10 -7.29 -8.48
C GLY A 45 -3.85 -7.45 -9.35
N SER A 46 -3.99 -8.04 -10.54
CA SER A 46 -2.87 -8.02 -11.51
C SER A 46 -2.53 -6.57 -11.87
N ARG A 47 -1.25 -6.19 -11.72
CA ARG A 47 -0.70 -4.84 -11.90
C ARG A 47 -1.35 -3.79 -10.99
N SER A 48 -1.85 -4.18 -9.81
CA SER A 48 -2.43 -3.24 -8.85
C SER A 48 -1.35 -2.59 -7.96
N THR A 49 -1.66 -1.41 -7.43
CA THR A 49 -0.80 -0.72 -6.46
C THR A 49 -1.60 -0.37 -5.21
N ALA A 50 -1.14 -0.81 -4.03
CA ALA A 50 -1.66 -0.41 -2.73
C ALA A 50 -0.55 0.29 -1.94
N MET A 51 -0.78 1.51 -1.47
CA MET A 51 0.22 2.29 -0.75
C MET A 51 -0.35 3.10 0.42
N GLY A 52 0.20 2.95 1.63
CA GLY A 52 -0.21 3.73 2.80
C GLY A 52 -0.57 2.86 4.01
N ASP A 53 -1.62 3.19 4.75
CA ASP A 53 -2.10 2.44 5.91
C ASP A 53 -3.46 1.83 5.61
N ASP A 54 -3.66 0.55 5.91
CA ASP A 54 -4.95 -0.15 5.69
C ASP A 54 -5.50 -0.06 4.24
N THR A 55 -4.61 -0.07 3.25
CA THR A 55 -5.01 0.09 1.83
C THR A 55 -5.22 -1.24 1.10
N THR A 56 -6.26 -1.33 0.27
CA THR A 56 -6.56 -2.52 -0.54
C THR A 56 -6.79 -2.18 -2.01
N ALA A 57 -5.92 -2.68 -2.89
CA ALA A 57 -6.07 -2.65 -4.34
C ALA A 57 -6.33 -4.07 -4.88
N SER A 58 -7.59 -4.44 -5.06
CA SER A 58 -8.01 -5.78 -5.49
C SER A 58 -8.48 -5.86 -6.95
N GLY A 59 -8.75 -4.73 -7.58
CA GLY A 59 -9.06 -4.65 -9.00
C GLY A 59 -7.83 -4.84 -9.90
N SER A 60 -7.99 -5.46 -11.08
CA SER A 60 -6.89 -5.49 -12.06
C SER A 60 -6.54 -4.07 -12.49
N ARG A 61 -5.24 -3.72 -12.44
CA ARG A 61 -4.72 -2.39 -12.71
C ARG A 61 -5.33 -1.29 -11.83
N SER A 62 -5.82 -1.63 -10.63
CA SER A 62 -6.34 -0.64 -9.71
C SER A 62 -5.22 0.00 -8.86
N THR A 63 -5.49 1.18 -8.34
CA THR A 63 -4.57 1.92 -7.46
C THR A 63 -5.32 2.35 -6.21
N ALA A 64 -4.87 1.95 -5.03
CA ALA A 64 -5.32 2.43 -3.72
C ALA A 64 -4.16 3.14 -3.02
N MET A 65 -4.34 4.38 -2.57
CA MET A 65 -3.29 5.16 -1.93
C MET A 65 -3.81 6.05 -0.80
N GLY A 66 -3.27 5.92 0.42
CA GLY A 66 -3.62 6.75 1.57
C GLY A 66 -3.93 5.94 2.83
N GLU A 67 -4.95 6.30 3.58
CA GLU A 67 -5.42 5.62 4.81
C GLU A 67 -6.81 5.03 4.54
N ASP A 68 -7.05 3.78 4.94
CA ASP A 68 -8.35 3.10 4.78
C ASP A 68 -8.92 3.14 3.33
N THR A 69 -8.05 3.06 2.32
CA THR A 69 -8.47 3.18 0.91
C THR A 69 -8.72 1.83 0.23
N THR A 70 -9.79 1.73 -0.55
CA THR A 70 -10.15 0.52 -1.30
C THR A 70 -10.38 0.78 -2.78
N ALA A 71 -9.56 0.19 -3.65
CA ALA A 71 -9.73 0.18 -5.10
C ALA A 71 -10.02 -1.24 -5.62
N SER A 72 -11.30 -1.61 -5.64
CA SER A 72 -11.77 -2.97 -6.03
C SER A 72 -12.27 -3.08 -7.47
N GLY A 73 -12.57 -1.96 -8.13
CA GLY A 73 -12.95 -1.93 -9.54
C GLY A 73 -11.75 -2.19 -10.48
N SER A 74 -12.00 -2.86 -11.62
CA SER A 74 -10.98 -2.98 -12.68
C SER A 74 -10.59 -1.60 -13.19
N ARG A 75 -9.29 -1.29 -13.20
CA ARG A 75 -8.73 0.04 -13.53
C ARG A 75 -9.26 1.19 -12.67
N SER A 76 -9.73 0.91 -11.45
CA SER A 76 -10.19 1.97 -10.55
C SER A 76 -9.04 2.65 -9.81
N THR A 77 -9.27 3.86 -9.32
CA THR A 77 -8.32 4.63 -8.51
C THR A 77 -9.02 5.11 -7.25
N ALA A 78 -8.52 4.77 -6.06
CA ALA A 78 -8.94 5.32 -4.77
C ALA A 78 -7.73 6.03 -4.13
N MET A 79 -7.89 7.29 -3.72
CA MET A 79 -6.80 8.07 -3.14
C MET A 79 -7.29 9.02 -2.04
N GLY A 80 -6.70 8.94 -0.84
CA GLY A 80 -7.01 9.83 0.29
C GLY A 80 -7.28 9.07 1.59
N ASP A 81 -8.27 9.49 2.37
CA ASP A 81 -8.68 8.85 3.63
C ASP A 81 -10.09 8.27 3.50
N GLY A 82 -10.30 7.02 3.89
CA GLY A 82 -11.62 6.36 3.82
C GLY A 82 -12.21 6.20 2.40
N THR A 83 -11.40 6.29 1.35
CA THR A 83 -11.92 6.34 -0.04
C THR A 83 -12.19 4.96 -0.64
N THR A 84 -13.29 4.80 -1.38
CA THR A 84 -13.67 3.55 -2.05
C THR A 84 -13.99 3.74 -3.54
N ALA A 85 -13.20 3.13 -4.41
CA ALA A 85 -13.44 3.07 -5.86
C ALA A 85 -13.77 1.63 -6.31
N SER A 86 -15.06 1.27 -6.25
CA SER A 86 -15.57 -0.09 -6.54
C SER A 86 -16.10 -0.26 -7.97
N GLY A 87 -16.42 0.83 -8.66
CA GLY A 87 -16.83 0.81 -10.07
C GLY A 87 -15.66 0.49 -11.01
N SER A 88 -15.91 -0.26 -12.09
CA SER A 88 -14.89 -0.44 -13.14
C SER A 88 -14.56 0.92 -13.78
N ARG A 89 -13.27 1.24 -13.85
CA ARG A 89 -12.72 2.54 -14.29
C ARG A 89 -13.17 3.72 -13.44
N SER A 90 -13.63 3.50 -12.21
CA SER A 90 -14.04 4.58 -11.33
C SER A 90 -12.84 5.28 -10.68
N THR A 91 -13.05 6.52 -10.21
CA THR A 91 -12.05 7.29 -9.46
C THR A 91 -12.72 7.88 -8.22
N ALA A 92 -12.21 7.56 -7.03
CA ALA A 92 -12.58 8.17 -5.74
C ALA A 92 -11.35 8.90 -5.19
N MET A 93 -11.48 10.19 -4.85
CA MET A 93 -10.35 10.98 -4.35
C MET A 93 -10.77 11.99 -3.29
N GLY A 94 -10.11 11.98 -2.12
CA GLY A 94 -10.35 12.92 -1.03
C GLY A 94 -10.61 12.21 0.30
N ASP A 95 -11.62 12.65 1.05
CA ASP A 95 -11.96 12.16 2.38
C ASP A 95 -13.35 11.51 2.34
N ASP A 96 -13.49 10.26 2.76
CA ASP A 96 -14.76 9.53 2.78
C ASP A 96 -15.51 9.53 1.42
N THR A 97 -14.79 9.36 0.32
CA THR A 97 -15.39 9.39 -1.03
C THR A 97 -15.70 8.00 -1.60
N ILE A 98 -16.82 7.86 -2.31
CA ILE A 98 -17.27 6.58 -2.91
C ILE A 98 -17.55 6.75 -4.40
N ALA A 99 -16.84 6.00 -5.24
CA ALA A 99 -17.07 5.92 -6.68
C ALA A 99 -17.43 4.48 -7.09
N SER A 100 -18.73 4.18 -7.11
CA SER A 100 -19.28 2.82 -7.33
C SER A 100 -19.86 2.59 -8.73
N GLY A 101 -20.04 3.65 -9.53
CA GLY A 101 -20.56 3.55 -10.90
C GLY A 101 -19.48 3.18 -11.93
N TYR A 102 -19.90 2.67 -13.09
CA TYR A 102 -18.98 2.41 -14.20
C TYR A 102 -18.45 3.74 -14.75
N GLN A 103 -17.13 3.94 -14.75
CA GLN A 103 -16.49 5.22 -15.12
C GLN A 103 -16.87 6.41 -14.24
N SER A 104 -17.46 6.19 -13.06
CA SER A 104 -17.86 7.26 -12.14
C SER A 104 -16.64 7.97 -11.55
N THR A 105 -16.75 9.26 -11.27
CA THR A 105 -15.73 10.03 -10.54
C THR A 105 -16.36 10.72 -9.33
N ALA A 106 -15.83 10.47 -8.13
CA ALA A 106 -16.17 11.16 -6.89
C ALA A 106 -14.91 11.85 -6.36
N MET A 107 -14.99 13.15 -6.06
CA MET A 107 -13.85 13.93 -5.57
C MET A 107 -14.31 14.97 -4.55
N GLY A 108 -13.63 15.04 -3.40
CA GLY A 108 -13.93 15.99 -2.32
C GLY A 108 -14.01 15.31 -0.96
N GLU A 109 -14.87 15.82 -0.08
CA GLU A 109 -15.19 15.25 1.23
C GLU A 109 -16.60 14.66 1.16
N GLN A 110 -16.79 13.42 1.61
CA GLN A 110 -18.10 12.75 1.72
C GLN A 110 -18.91 12.72 0.41
N THR A 111 -18.22 12.59 -0.73
CA THR A 111 -18.87 12.57 -2.05
C THR A 111 -19.17 11.14 -2.51
N THR A 112 -20.32 10.93 -3.17
CA THR A 112 -20.68 9.64 -3.76
C THR A 112 -21.06 9.80 -5.23
N ALA A 113 -20.47 8.98 -6.10
CA ALA A 113 -20.82 8.85 -7.51
C ALA A 113 -21.14 7.39 -7.85
N SER A 114 -22.38 7.13 -8.25
CA SER A 114 -22.90 5.77 -8.52
C SER A 114 -23.46 5.57 -9.93
N GLY A 115 -23.42 6.62 -10.76
CA GLY A 115 -23.91 6.63 -12.14
C GLY A 115 -22.93 6.09 -13.18
#